data_AF-A0A7X4BRE1-F1
#
_entry.id   AF-A0A7X4BRE1-F1
#
_cell.length_a   1.000
_cell.length_b   1.000
_cell.length_c   1.000
_cell.angle_alpha   90.00
_cell.angle_beta   90.00
_cell.angle_gamma   90.00
#
_symmetry.space_group_name_H-M   'P 1'
#
loop_
_entity.id
_entity.type
_entity.pdbx_description
1 polymer ?
#
loop_
_entity_poly.entity_id
_entity_poly.type
_entity_poly.pdbx_seq_one_letter_code
_entity_poly.pdbx_strand_id
1 'polypeptide(L)'
;MDILIPDTSSLINIHKIYVGRTHIIDVLNQLFNVQVSREIPHEIRRRKNKLGDYDKQMLQFVRQARRYFHRERDYEKLLFNQFSPDGNPCKNQGERYNCALAFYLVRKRRTGQVIILTDDRKARRGLIEWYENRFTATRTWSSLELLLHVYLVMFPRWPYAQAEAALKHVNPYVAGKKEEMTKRLREYCRYLMELHIMLKGLPSVRKRGEL
;
A
#
# COMPACT_ATOMS: atom_id res chain seq x y z
N MET A 1 6.62 4.72 -12.72
CA MET A 1 5.30 4.35 -12.16
C MET A 1 5.52 3.32 -11.08
N ASP A 2 5.04 3.61 -9.87
CA ASP A 2 5.22 2.76 -8.71
C ASP A 2 4.31 1.53 -8.78
N ILE A 3 4.69 0.47 -8.07
CA ILE A 3 3.92 -0.77 -7.97
C ILE A 3 3.20 -0.77 -6.63
N LEU A 4 1.92 -1.10 -6.62
CA LEU A 4 1.17 -1.34 -5.39
C LEU A 4 0.87 -2.84 -5.24
N ILE A 5 1.25 -3.42 -4.11
CA ILE A 5 0.95 -4.80 -3.72
C ILE A 5 -0.02 -4.77 -2.55
N PRO A 6 -1.34 -4.79 -2.79
CA PRO A 6 -2.31 -4.71 -1.72
C PRO A 6 -2.53 -6.06 -1.04
N ASP A 7 -2.49 -6.01 0.28
CA ASP A 7 -2.91 -7.10 1.15
C ASP A 7 -4.44 -7.12 1.30
N THR A 8 -4.98 -8.31 1.62
CA THR A 8 -6.42 -8.52 1.78
C THR A 8 -7.01 -7.61 2.86
N SER A 9 -6.26 -7.36 3.94
CA SER A 9 -6.69 -6.48 5.03
C SER A 9 -7.00 -5.06 4.53
N SER A 10 -6.09 -4.48 3.75
CA SER A 10 -6.26 -3.15 3.19
C SER A 10 -7.34 -3.08 2.14
N LEU A 11 -7.45 -4.08 1.26
CA LEU A 11 -8.54 -4.15 0.29
C LEU A 11 -9.92 -4.13 0.97
N ILE A 12 -10.08 -4.90 2.05
CA ILE A 12 -11.31 -4.88 2.85
C ILE A 12 -11.56 -3.52 3.50
N ASN A 13 -10.53 -2.77 3.89
CA ASN A 13 -10.73 -1.48 4.53
C ASN A 13 -11.07 -0.37 3.52
N ILE A 14 -10.60 -0.45 2.29
CA ILE A 14 -10.80 0.61 1.29
C ILE A 14 -11.93 0.33 0.30
N HIS A 15 -12.46 -0.89 0.20
CA HIS A 15 -13.38 -1.29 -0.89
C HIS A 15 -14.68 -0.48 -1.06
N LYS A 16 -15.08 0.35 -0.10
CA LYS A 16 -16.28 1.20 -0.20
C LYS A 16 -15.94 2.67 -0.45
N ILE A 17 -14.67 2.99 -0.61
CA ILE A 17 -14.21 4.38 -0.70
C ILE A 17 -14.35 4.87 -2.13
N TYR A 18 -14.87 6.09 -2.25
CA TYR A 18 -14.90 6.87 -3.47
C TYR A 18 -14.06 8.12 -3.27
N VAL A 19 -13.29 8.48 -4.29
CA VAL A 19 -12.54 9.74 -4.34
C VAL A 19 -13.20 10.62 -5.38
N GLY A 20 -13.93 11.64 -4.93
CA GLY A 20 -14.85 12.38 -5.78
C GLY A 20 -15.99 11.47 -6.24
N ARG A 21 -16.08 11.22 -7.56
CA ARG A 21 -17.08 10.32 -8.17
C ARG A 21 -16.49 8.97 -8.63
N THR A 22 -15.20 8.75 -8.41
CA THR A 22 -14.49 7.57 -8.90
C THR A 22 -14.25 6.59 -7.76
N HIS A 23 -14.54 5.30 -8.00
CA HIS A 23 -14.31 4.26 -7.02
C HIS A 23 -12.80 4.06 -6.78
N ILE A 24 -12.39 3.76 -5.53
CA ILE A 24 -10.97 3.69 -5.17
C ILE A 24 -10.18 2.71 -6.05
N ILE A 25 -10.76 1.58 -6.44
CA ILE A 25 -10.10 0.58 -7.30
C ILE A 25 -9.66 1.19 -8.63
N ASP A 26 -10.52 1.99 -9.26
CA ASP A 26 -10.22 2.61 -10.55
C ASP A 26 -9.13 3.66 -10.38
N VAL A 27 -9.18 4.42 -9.28
CA VAL A 27 -8.12 5.38 -8.93
C VAL A 27 -6.78 4.67 -8.70
N LEU A 28 -6.77 3.53 -8.02
CA LEU A 28 -5.53 2.76 -7.81
C LEU A 28 -4.93 2.27 -9.12
N ASN A 29 -5.75 1.80 -10.07
CA ASN A 29 -5.28 1.37 -11.39
C ASN A 29 -4.74 2.53 -12.25
N GLN A 30 -5.23 3.76 -12.03
CA GLN A 30 -4.72 4.96 -12.71
C GLN A 30 -3.37 5.41 -12.14
N LEU A 31 -3.19 5.33 -10.82
CA LEU A 31 -2.01 5.86 -10.14
C LEU A 31 -0.88 4.83 -10.00
N PHE A 32 -1.20 3.55 -9.89
CA PHE A 32 -0.24 2.49 -9.61
C PHE A 32 -0.31 1.35 -10.62
N ASN A 33 0.81 0.66 -10.79
CA ASN A 33 0.80 -0.67 -11.37
C ASN A 33 0.44 -1.67 -10.27
N VAL A 34 -0.86 -1.93 -10.09
CA VAL A 34 -1.33 -2.83 -9.04
C VAL A 34 -0.99 -4.28 -9.38
N GLN A 35 -0.35 -4.97 -8.44
CA GLN A 35 -0.06 -6.40 -8.56
C GLN A 35 -0.43 -7.13 -7.27
N VAL A 36 -1.14 -8.24 -7.39
CA VAL A 36 -1.50 -9.06 -6.22
C VAL A 36 -0.86 -10.42 -6.29
N SER A 37 -0.50 -10.93 -5.11
CA SER A 37 0.00 -12.29 -4.96
C SER A 37 -1.11 -13.32 -5.13
N ARG A 38 -0.72 -14.59 -5.32
CA ARG A 38 -1.70 -15.65 -5.60
C ARG A 38 -2.69 -15.92 -4.47
N GLU A 39 -2.33 -15.60 -3.23
CA GLU A 39 -3.16 -15.89 -2.05
C GLU A 39 -4.30 -14.89 -1.87
N ILE A 40 -4.11 -13.63 -2.30
CA ILE A 40 -5.11 -12.57 -2.14
C ILE A 40 -6.48 -12.96 -2.72
N PRO A 41 -6.61 -13.50 -3.96
CA PRO A 41 -7.91 -13.96 -4.45
C PRO A 41 -8.55 -15.04 -3.57
N HIS A 42 -7.76 -15.93 -2.97
CA HIS A 42 -8.28 -16.98 -2.08
C HIS A 42 -8.76 -16.40 -0.75
N GLU A 43 -8.00 -15.47 -0.17
CA GLU A 43 -8.39 -14.79 1.07
C GLU A 43 -9.63 -13.90 0.89
N ILE A 44 -9.73 -13.18 -0.22
CA ILE A 44 -10.90 -12.38 -0.58
C ILE A 44 -12.15 -13.26 -0.67
N ARG A 45 -12.06 -14.44 -1.32
CA ARG A 45 -13.19 -15.39 -1.37
C ARG A 45 -13.60 -15.89 0.02
N ARG A 46 -12.62 -16.23 0.86
CA ARG A 46 -12.88 -16.66 2.26
C ARG A 46 -13.55 -15.55 3.07
N ARG A 47 -13.31 -14.29 2.73
CA ARG A 47 -13.83 -13.10 3.40
C ARG A 47 -14.98 -12.42 2.64
N LYS A 48 -15.64 -13.10 1.69
CA LYS A 48 -16.73 -12.53 0.86
C LYS A 48 -17.79 -11.78 1.67
N ASN A 49 -18.17 -12.31 2.84
CA ASN A 49 -19.18 -11.71 3.72
C ASN A 49 -18.77 -10.33 4.25
N LYS A 50 -17.47 -10.00 4.29
CA LYS A 50 -16.96 -8.68 4.71
C LYS A 50 -16.99 -7.64 3.60
N LEU A 51 -17.15 -8.06 2.35
CA LEU A 51 -17.15 -7.19 1.16
C LEU A 51 -18.56 -6.82 0.70
N GLY A 52 -19.59 -7.56 1.13
CA GLY A 52 -20.98 -7.33 0.73
C GLY A 52 -21.12 -7.35 -0.79
N ASP A 53 -21.84 -6.38 -1.35
CA ASP A 53 -22.14 -6.28 -2.79
C ASP A 53 -20.90 -6.00 -3.68
N TYR A 54 -19.78 -5.63 -3.06
CA TYR A 54 -18.52 -5.32 -3.76
C TYR A 54 -17.64 -6.55 -4.01
N ASP A 55 -18.08 -7.74 -3.59
CA ASP A 55 -17.30 -8.98 -3.71
C ASP A 55 -16.90 -9.29 -5.16
N LYS A 56 -17.83 -9.14 -6.12
CA LYS A 56 -17.60 -9.38 -7.55
C LYS A 56 -16.59 -8.41 -8.13
N GLN A 57 -16.76 -7.11 -7.86
CA GLN A 57 -15.84 -6.07 -8.36
C GLN A 57 -14.43 -6.26 -7.79
N MET A 58 -14.33 -6.53 -6.48
CA MET A 58 -13.05 -6.78 -5.83
C MET A 58 -12.38 -8.06 -6.35
N LEU A 59 -13.14 -9.15 -6.55
CA LEU A 59 -12.62 -10.38 -7.14
C LEU A 59 -12.15 -10.16 -8.58
N GLN A 60 -12.86 -9.38 -9.37
CA GLN A 60 -12.46 -9.03 -10.74
C GLN A 60 -11.16 -8.23 -10.73
N PHE A 61 -11.08 -7.19 -9.89
CA PHE A 61 -9.88 -6.39 -9.70
C PHE A 61 -8.66 -7.24 -9.31
N VAL A 62 -8.80 -8.07 -8.27
CA VAL A 62 -7.73 -8.95 -7.79
C VAL A 62 -7.35 -9.99 -8.86
N ARG A 63 -8.30 -10.48 -9.66
CA ARG A 63 -7.98 -11.39 -10.78
C ARG A 63 -7.18 -10.69 -11.88
N GLN A 64 -7.52 -9.45 -12.22
CA GLN A 64 -6.82 -8.66 -13.24
C GLN A 64 -5.42 -8.25 -12.77
N ALA A 65 -5.29 -7.85 -11.51
CA ALA A 65 -4.01 -7.49 -10.90
C ALA A 65 -3.13 -8.71 -10.58
N ARG A 66 -3.65 -9.94 -10.70
CA ARG A 66 -2.92 -11.14 -10.31
C ARG A 66 -1.71 -11.33 -11.19
N ARG A 67 -0.53 -11.42 -10.57
CA ARG A 67 0.69 -11.74 -11.29
C ARG A 67 1.16 -13.14 -10.95
N TYR A 68 1.16 -14.01 -11.95
CA TYR A 68 1.97 -15.22 -11.91
C TYR A 68 3.39 -14.86 -12.31
N PHE A 69 4.36 -15.28 -11.51
CA PHE A 69 5.76 -15.15 -11.88
C PHE A 69 6.48 -16.48 -11.75
N HIS A 70 7.41 -16.72 -12.67
CA HIS A 70 8.19 -17.94 -12.68
C HIS A 70 8.99 -18.04 -11.38
N ARG A 71 8.96 -19.23 -10.76
CA ARG A 71 9.70 -19.55 -9.54
C ARG A 71 9.18 -18.86 -8.27
N GLU A 72 7.92 -18.44 -8.21
CA GLU A 72 7.31 -17.84 -7.00
C GLU A 72 7.62 -18.62 -5.71
N ARG A 73 7.50 -19.96 -5.74
CA ARG A 73 7.85 -20.81 -4.60
C ARG A 73 9.35 -20.78 -4.26
N ASP A 74 10.22 -20.57 -5.24
CA ASP A 74 11.67 -20.48 -4.99
C ASP A 74 12.01 -19.10 -4.40
N TYR A 75 11.35 -18.02 -4.84
CA TYR A 75 11.48 -16.69 -4.22
C TYR A 75 10.97 -16.70 -2.77
N GLU A 76 9.83 -17.35 -2.54
CA GLU A 76 9.32 -17.61 -1.19
C GLU A 76 10.36 -18.38 -0.37
N LYS A 77 10.76 -19.59 -0.80
CA LYS A 77 11.75 -20.41 -0.08
C LYS A 77 13.06 -19.68 0.18
N LEU A 78 13.56 -18.91 -0.79
CA LEU A 78 14.79 -18.14 -0.64
C LEU A 78 14.64 -17.12 0.49
N LEU A 79 13.59 -16.28 0.47
CA LEU A 79 13.35 -15.30 1.53
C LEU A 79 13.16 -15.94 2.91
N PHE A 80 12.49 -17.09 3.00
CA PHE A 80 12.14 -17.68 4.30
C PHE A 80 13.18 -18.63 4.86
N ASN A 81 13.76 -19.50 4.04
CA ASN A 81 14.71 -20.50 4.54
C ASN A 81 16.10 -19.90 4.76
N GLN A 82 16.47 -18.83 4.05
CA GLN A 82 17.81 -18.26 4.13
C GLN A 82 17.89 -16.95 4.93
N PHE A 83 16.76 -16.26 5.15
CA PHE A 83 16.82 -14.90 5.69
C PHE A 83 15.86 -14.58 6.85
N SER A 84 14.77 -15.32 7.06
CA SER A 84 13.80 -14.99 8.12
C SER A 84 14.23 -15.57 9.47
N PRO A 85 14.44 -14.74 10.52
CA PRO A 85 15.09 -15.18 11.76
C PRO A 85 14.24 -16.13 12.64
N ASP A 86 12.90 -16.08 12.58
CA ASP A 86 12.04 -16.82 13.55
C ASP A 86 10.72 -17.40 12.96
N GLY A 87 10.67 -17.68 11.66
CA GLY A 87 9.40 -17.92 10.96
C GLY A 87 8.84 -19.34 11.11
N ASN A 88 7.80 -19.52 11.93
CA ASN A 88 6.90 -20.67 11.76
C ASN A 88 6.41 -20.69 10.28
N PRO A 89 6.70 -21.75 9.50
CA PRO A 89 6.45 -21.80 8.07
C PRO A 89 4.96 -21.85 7.70
N CYS A 90 4.04 -21.86 8.67
CA CYS A 90 2.60 -21.79 8.45
C CYS A 90 1.99 -20.45 8.90
N LYS A 91 2.72 -19.61 9.64
CA LYS A 91 2.23 -18.27 10.03
C LYS A 91 2.53 -17.26 8.92
N ASN A 92 1.63 -16.28 8.77
CA ASN A 92 1.79 -15.10 7.91
C ASN A 92 1.94 -15.40 6.41
N GLN A 93 1.31 -16.47 5.92
CA GLN A 93 1.41 -16.89 4.53
C GLN A 93 1.18 -15.74 3.52
N GLY A 94 0.12 -14.94 3.67
CA GLY A 94 -0.14 -13.80 2.78
C GLY A 94 1.00 -12.78 2.71
N GLU A 95 1.56 -12.40 3.87
CA GLU A 95 2.71 -11.48 3.96
C GLU A 95 3.93 -12.02 3.22
N ARG A 96 4.14 -13.34 3.32
CA ARG A 96 5.24 -14.03 2.66
C ARG A 96 5.15 -13.96 1.15
N TYR A 97 3.97 -14.25 0.60
CA TYR A 97 3.74 -14.12 -0.83
C TYR A 97 3.85 -12.68 -1.30
N ASN A 98 3.41 -11.70 -0.51
CA ASN A 98 3.56 -10.29 -0.85
C ASN A 98 5.04 -9.87 -0.87
N CYS A 99 5.85 -10.30 0.11
CA CYS A 99 7.30 -10.04 0.12
C CYS A 99 8.03 -10.77 -1.02
N ALA A 100 7.64 -12.01 -1.34
CA ALA A 100 8.21 -12.75 -2.48
C ALA A 100 7.91 -12.07 -3.82
N LEU A 101 6.67 -11.62 -4.01
CA LEU A 101 6.28 -10.82 -5.17
C LEU A 101 7.05 -9.50 -5.21
N ALA A 102 7.15 -8.80 -4.08
CA ALA A 102 7.93 -7.56 -3.99
C ALA A 102 9.39 -7.79 -4.41
N PHE A 103 10.02 -8.85 -3.92
CA PHE A 103 11.42 -9.17 -4.24
C PHE A 103 11.61 -9.50 -5.72
N TYR A 104 10.70 -10.30 -6.29
CA TYR A 104 10.68 -10.57 -7.72
C TYR A 104 10.56 -9.28 -8.55
N LEU A 105 9.68 -8.37 -8.13
CA LEU A 105 9.44 -7.11 -8.85
C LEU A 105 10.60 -6.13 -8.73
N VAL A 106 11.22 -6.03 -7.55
CA VAL A 106 12.46 -5.26 -7.35
C VAL A 106 13.54 -5.78 -8.29
N ARG A 107 13.74 -7.10 -8.38
CA ARG A 107 14.75 -7.69 -9.28
C ARG A 107 14.46 -7.43 -10.76
N LYS A 108 13.19 -7.36 -11.16
CA LYS A 108 12.78 -7.19 -12.56
C LYS A 108 12.72 -5.73 -13.02
N ARG A 109 12.67 -4.75 -12.11
CA ARG A 109 12.48 -3.34 -12.46
C ARG A 109 13.72 -2.50 -12.19
N ARG A 110 13.94 -1.49 -13.05
CA ARG A 110 15.02 -0.51 -12.93
C ARG A 110 14.58 0.83 -12.32
N THR A 111 13.27 1.12 -12.25
CA THR A 111 12.74 2.42 -11.79
C THR A 111 11.38 2.27 -11.07
N GLY A 112 11.13 3.13 -10.08
CA GLY A 112 9.89 3.17 -9.27
C GLY A 112 9.99 2.38 -7.97
N GLN A 113 9.17 2.73 -6.99
CA GLN A 113 9.09 2.04 -5.70
C GLN A 113 8.11 0.86 -5.77
N VAL A 114 8.36 -0.16 -4.94
CA VAL A 114 7.39 -1.21 -4.65
C VAL A 114 6.71 -0.90 -3.33
N ILE A 115 5.40 -0.73 -3.33
CA ILE A 115 4.62 -0.37 -2.17
C ILE A 115 3.80 -1.58 -1.74
N ILE A 116 4.08 -2.15 -0.58
CA ILE A 116 3.23 -3.15 0.07
C ILE A 116 2.17 -2.40 0.86
N LEU A 117 0.90 -2.64 0.57
CA LEU A 117 -0.21 -2.00 1.28
C LEU A 117 -0.82 -2.99 2.28
N THR A 118 -0.69 -2.71 3.58
CA THR A 118 -1.27 -3.54 4.64
C THR A 118 -1.72 -2.69 5.84
N ASP A 119 -2.87 -3.03 6.40
CA ASP A 119 -3.37 -2.46 7.65
C ASP A 119 -3.10 -3.36 8.86
N ASP A 120 -2.52 -4.54 8.64
CA ASP A 120 -2.16 -5.46 9.71
C ASP A 120 -0.90 -4.94 10.44
N ARG A 121 -1.11 -4.42 11.65
CA ARG A 121 -0.04 -3.92 12.51
C ARG A 121 0.94 -5.01 12.94
N LYS A 122 0.49 -6.26 13.03
CA LYS A 122 1.35 -7.41 13.37
C LYS A 122 2.23 -7.76 12.19
N ALA A 123 1.65 -7.79 10.98
CA ALA A 123 2.40 -7.99 9.74
C ALA A 123 3.52 -6.95 9.58
N ARG A 124 3.20 -5.69 9.85
CA ARG A 124 4.15 -4.57 9.76
C ARG A 124 5.25 -4.61 10.81
N ARG A 125 5.10 -5.30 11.94
CA ARG A 125 6.15 -5.44 12.98
C ARG A 125 6.95 -6.73 12.87
N GLY A 126 6.61 -7.57 11.90
CA GLY A 126 7.23 -8.87 11.71
C GLY A 126 8.03 -8.90 10.42
N LEU A 127 7.58 -9.77 9.51
CA LEU A 127 8.27 -10.03 8.27
C LEU A 127 8.43 -8.79 7.39
N ILE A 128 7.39 -7.95 7.30
CA ILE A 128 7.39 -6.82 6.37
C ILE A 128 8.43 -5.77 6.80
N GLU A 129 8.50 -5.41 8.08
CA GLU A 129 9.53 -4.48 8.59
C GLU A 129 10.94 -5.06 8.43
N TRP A 130 11.12 -6.35 8.74
CA TRP A 130 12.38 -7.04 8.49
C TRP A 130 12.82 -6.95 7.02
N TYR A 131 11.86 -7.08 6.09
CA TYR A 131 12.06 -7.02 4.65
C TYR A 131 12.39 -5.60 4.18
N GLU A 132 11.60 -4.60 4.58
CA GLU A 132 11.82 -3.19 4.23
C GLU A 132 13.19 -2.68 4.66
N ASN A 133 13.65 -3.08 5.85
CA ASN A 133 14.96 -2.69 6.38
C ASN A 133 16.13 -3.21 5.53
N ARG A 134 15.91 -4.23 4.69
CA ARG A 134 16.92 -4.83 3.80
C ARG A 134 16.75 -4.43 2.34
N PHE A 135 15.52 -4.21 1.90
CA PHE A 135 15.19 -3.88 0.52
C PHE A 135 14.63 -2.45 0.44
N THR A 136 15.52 -1.47 0.33
CA THR A 136 15.20 -0.02 0.33
C THR A 136 14.31 0.43 -0.83
N ALA A 137 14.22 -0.37 -1.89
CA ALA A 137 13.30 -0.15 -3.02
C ALA A 137 11.83 -0.46 -2.66
N THR A 138 11.58 -1.07 -1.51
CA THR A 138 10.24 -1.42 -1.02
C THR A 138 9.84 -0.54 0.16
N ARG A 139 8.58 -0.12 0.16
CA ARG A 139 7.93 0.65 1.23
C ARG A 139 6.59 0.05 1.58
N THR A 140 6.11 0.33 2.79
CA THR A 140 4.88 -0.23 3.34
C THR A 140 3.97 0.89 3.75
N TRP A 141 2.82 0.91 3.12
CA TRP A 141 1.77 1.88 3.40
C TRP A 141 0.60 1.18 4.08
N SER A 142 -0.10 1.92 4.91
CA SER A 142 -1.45 1.64 5.37
C SER A 142 -2.45 2.24 4.40
N SER A 143 -3.70 1.80 4.50
CA SER A 143 -4.80 2.37 3.73
C SER A 143 -4.94 3.87 3.95
N LEU A 144 -4.62 4.38 5.15
CA LEU A 144 -4.64 5.81 5.42
C LEU A 144 -3.53 6.57 4.65
N GLU A 145 -2.30 6.04 4.66
CA GLU A 145 -1.16 6.60 3.92
C GLU A 145 -1.48 6.64 2.41
N LEU A 146 -2.09 5.57 1.89
CA LEU A 146 -2.55 5.48 0.51
C LEU A 146 -3.63 6.53 0.18
N LEU A 147 -4.68 6.63 0.99
CA LEU A 147 -5.78 7.56 0.74
C LEU A 147 -5.31 9.01 0.75
N LEU A 148 -4.40 9.36 1.65
CA LEU A 148 -3.77 10.68 1.69
C LEU A 148 -2.97 10.94 0.42
N HIS A 149 -2.15 9.99 0.00
CA HIS A 149 -1.40 10.10 -1.25
C HIS A 149 -2.34 10.32 -2.45
N VAL A 150 -3.35 9.46 -2.58
CA VAL A 150 -4.37 9.56 -3.64
C VAL A 150 -5.03 10.94 -3.64
N TYR A 151 -5.42 11.43 -2.46
CA TYR A 151 -6.07 12.73 -2.33
C TYR A 151 -5.15 13.87 -2.78
N LEU A 152 -3.90 13.88 -2.35
CA LEU A 152 -2.93 14.92 -2.73
C LEU A 152 -2.62 14.92 -4.22
N VAL A 153 -2.58 13.74 -4.84
CA VAL A 153 -2.34 13.60 -6.28
C VAL A 153 -3.57 14.06 -7.08
N MET A 154 -4.77 13.72 -6.65
CA MET A 154 -6.01 14.10 -7.35
C MET A 154 -6.41 15.56 -7.14
N PHE A 155 -6.05 16.13 -5.98
CA PHE A 155 -6.40 17.50 -5.61
C PHE A 155 -5.12 18.30 -5.27
N PRO A 156 -4.23 18.56 -6.25
CA PRO A 156 -2.91 19.17 -6.00
C PRO A 156 -2.99 20.61 -5.47
N ARG A 157 -4.17 21.24 -5.54
CA ARG A 157 -4.43 22.59 -4.99
C ARG A 157 -4.79 22.56 -3.51
N TRP A 158 -5.04 21.39 -2.92
CA TRP A 158 -5.37 21.29 -1.50
C TRP A 158 -4.09 21.23 -0.67
N PRO A 159 -3.90 22.18 0.27
CA PRO A 159 -2.81 22.10 1.23
C PRO A 159 -2.88 20.79 2.02
N TYR A 160 -1.72 20.20 2.27
CA TYR A 160 -1.58 18.95 3.03
C TYR A 160 -2.39 18.95 4.35
N ALA A 161 -2.33 20.05 5.11
CA ALA A 161 -3.05 20.18 6.37
C ALA A 161 -4.57 20.04 6.21
N GLN A 162 -5.13 20.49 5.08
CA GLN A 162 -6.57 20.37 4.79
C GLN A 162 -6.93 18.95 4.37
N ALA A 163 -6.07 18.28 3.59
CA ALA A 163 -6.24 16.87 3.22
C ALA A 163 -6.18 15.94 4.44
N GLU A 164 -5.23 16.19 5.36
CA GLU A 164 -5.09 15.44 6.61
C GLU A 164 -6.31 15.65 7.54
N ALA A 165 -6.76 16.89 7.69
CA ALA A 165 -7.97 17.21 8.46
C ALA A 165 -9.20 16.51 7.88
N ALA A 166 -9.39 16.55 6.56
CA ALA A 166 -10.50 15.88 5.89
C ALA A 166 -10.49 14.35 6.12
N LEU A 167 -9.32 13.71 6.10
CA LEU A 167 -9.22 12.27 6.36
C LEU A 167 -9.54 11.88 7.81
N LYS A 168 -9.25 12.75 8.78
CA LYS A 168 -9.66 12.56 10.18
C LYS A 168 -11.20 12.54 10.32
N HIS A 169 -11.92 13.27 9.46
CA HIS A 169 -13.38 13.29 9.43
C HIS A 169 -14.01 12.11 8.69
N VAL A 170 -13.35 11.57 7.65
CA VAL A 170 -13.88 10.45 6.85
C VAL A 170 -13.83 9.12 7.59
N ASN A 171 -13.07 8.99 8.69
CA ASN A 171 -12.89 7.71 9.37
C ASN A 171 -13.01 7.73 10.90
N PRO A 172 -14.23 7.90 11.46
CA PRO A 172 -14.47 7.68 12.89
C PRO A 172 -14.26 6.22 13.34
N TYR A 173 -14.16 5.25 12.42
CA TYR A 173 -13.96 3.83 12.74
C TYR A 173 -12.48 3.40 12.80
N VAL A 174 -11.55 4.11 12.13
CA VAL A 174 -10.09 3.94 12.33
C VAL A 174 -9.64 4.61 13.63
N ALA A 175 -10.35 5.64 14.06
CA ALA A 175 -10.25 6.23 15.41
C ALA A 175 -11.05 5.41 16.44
N GLY A 176 -10.89 4.09 16.43
CA GLY A 176 -11.42 3.21 17.46
C GLY A 176 -10.90 3.66 18.82
N LYS A 177 -11.77 4.37 19.54
CA LYS A 177 -11.59 5.10 20.81
C LYS A 177 -11.01 6.51 20.66
N LYS A 178 -11.81 7.47 21.12
CA LYS A 178 -11.45 8.87 21.38
C LYS A 178 -10.09 8.95 22.08
N GLU A 179 -9.33 9.96 21.67
CA GLU A 179 -8.14 10.48 22.35
C GLU A 179 -6.91 9.56 22.35
N GLU A 180 -6.26 9.42 21.20
CA GLU A 180 -4.81 9.66 21.10
C GLU A 180 -4.38 9.62 19.63
N MET A 181 -3.83 10.73 19.12
CA MET A 181 -3.00 10.64 17.93
C MET A 181 -1.86 9.68 18.24
N THR A 182 -1.93 8.48 17.65
CA THR A 182 -0.87 7.49 17.78
C THR A 182 0.48 8.13 17.48
N LYS A 183 1.51 7.84 18.27
CA LYS A 183 2.89 8.32 18.11
C LYS A 183 3.37 8.26 16.64
N ARG A 184 2.88 7.25 15.91
CA ARG A 184 3.09 7.02 14.48
C ARG A 184 2.53 8.11 13.56
N LEU A 185 1.31 8.60 13.80
CA LEU A 185 0.72 9.69 13.01
C LEU A 185 1.53 10.98 13.22
N ARG A 186 2.02 11.22 14.45
CA ARG A 186 2.93 12.34 14.77
C ARG A 186 4.28 12.25 14.05
N GLU A 187 4.94 11.08 14.11
CA GLU A 187 6.21 10.85 13.39
C GLU A 187 6.04 10.97 11.86
N TYR A 188 4.91 10.49 11.32
CA TYR A 188 4.60 10.58 9.89
C TYR A 188 4.32 12.02 9.43
N CYS A 189 3.58 12.81 10.22
CA CYS A 189 3.37 14.24 9.96
C CYS A 189 4.70 15.01 9.96
N ARG A 190 5.63 14.64 10.83
CA ARG A 190 6.98 15.23 10.88
C ARG A 190 7.77 14.94 9.59
N TYR A 191 7.85 13.68 9.16
CA TYR A 191 8.59 13.31 7.94
C TYR A 191 7.99 13.94 6.67
N LEU A 192 6.67 14.13 6.61
CA LEU A 192 6.01 14.78 5.48
C LEU A 192 6.18 16.30 5.48
N MET A 193 6.25 16.95 6.65
CA MET A 193 6.66 18.35 6.76
C MET A 193 8.10 18.55 6.26
N GLU A 194 9.03 17.68 6.66
CA GLU A 194 10.42 17.72 6.20
C GLU A 194 10.49 17.59 4.67
N LEU A 195 9.72 16.68 4.08
CA LEU A 195 9.65 16.48 2.62
C LEU A 195 9.03 17.70 1.90
N HIS A 196 7.99 18.31 2.46
CA HIS A 196 7.37 19.51 1.91
C HIS A 196 8.31 20.72 1.92
N ILE A 197 9.10 20.88 2.97
CA ILE A 197 10.14 21.91 3.08
C ILE A 197 11.22 21.68 2.01
N MET A 198 11.68 20.44 1.86
CA MET A 198 12.66 20.07 0.82
C MET A 198 12.15 20.38 -0.58
N LEU A 199 10.89 20.04 -0.88
CA LEU A 199 10.29 20.28 -2.20
C LEU A 199 10.06 21.78 -2.50
N LYS A 200 9.80 22.61 -1.49
CA LYS A 200 9.72 24.07 -1.63
C LYS A 200 11.08 24.73 -1.87
N GLY A 201 12.16 24.11 -1.42
CA GLY A 201 13.53 24.57 -1.66
C GLY A 201 14.09 24.18 -3.03
N LEU A 202 13.41 23.30 -3.77
CA LEU A 202 13.84 22.92 -5.11
C LEU A 202 13.48 24.05 -6.11
N PRO A 203 14.40 24.39 -7.04
CA PRO A 203 14.10 25.36 -8.08
C PRO A 203 12.89 24.89 -8.89
N SER A 204 11.99 25.82 -9.20
CA SER A 204 10.77 25.56 -9.96
C SER A 204 11.11 24.85 -11.27
N VAL A 205 10.45 23.72 -11.54
CA VAL A 205 10.61 22.97 -12.78
C VAL A 205 10.30 23.91 -13.94
N ARG A 206 11.32 24.21 -14.78
CA ARG A 206 11.12 24.98 -16.00
C ARG A 206 10.04 24.30 -16.83
N LYS A 207 8.97 25.03 -17.15
CA LYS A 207 7.92 24.53 -18.02
C LYS A 207 8.53 24.24 -19.39
N ARG A 208 8.36 23.01 -19.90
CA ARG A 208 8.70 22.71 -21.30
C ARG A 208 7.83 23.60 -22.18
N GLY A 209 8.46 24.50 -22.92
CA GLY A 209 7.80 25.37 -23.90
C GLY A 209 7.98 26.88 -23.70
N GLU A 210 8.73 27.33 -22.68
CA GLU A 210 9.19 28.73 -22.61
C GLU A 210 10.54 28.85 -23.33
N LEU A 211 10.47 29.07 -24.64
CA LEU A 211 11.52 29.69 -25.48
C LEU A 211 10.87 30.83 -26.25
#